data_AF-A0AB73BBD6-F1
#
_entry.id   AF-A0AB73BBD6-F1
#
_cell.length_a   1.000
_cell.length_b   1.000
_cell.length_c   1.000
_cell.angle_alpha   90.00
_cell.angle_beta   90.00
_cell.angle_gamma   90.00
#
_symmetry.space_group_name_H-M   'P 1'
#
loop_
_entity.id
_entity.type
_entity.pdbx_description
1 polymer ?
#
loop_
_entity_poly.entity_id
_entity_poly.type
_entity_poly.pdbx_seq_one_letter_code
_entity_poly.pdbx_strand_id
1 'polypeptide(L)'
;MKMLTISKMVIVTFTLGNSFYAFSHAGHGNTAPWHACENKNLNQTCTYTTHNQKATGTCQAMNNVLMCVRTQPLENIIEKATKRTKNEVTPHSSAYKLSKQATH
;
A
#
# COMPACT_ATOMS: atom_id res chain seq x y z
N MET A 1 31.20 32.95 -52.04
CA MET A 1 30.79 33.13 -50.63
C MET A 1 29.97 31.90 -50.22
N LYS A 2 30.58 30.92 -49.54
CA LYS A 2 29.93 29.71 -49.00
C LYS A 2 29.79 29.89 -47.49
N MET A 3 28.78 30.66 -47.07
CA MET A 3 28.54 31.02 -45.66
C MET A 3 27.13 30.62 -45.20
N LEU A 4 26.50 29.63 -45.85
CA LEU A 4 25.10 29.26 -45.57
C LEU A 4 24.85 27.78 -45.28
N THR A 5 25.88 26.96 -45.07
CA THR A 5 25.68 25.51 -44.82
C THR A 5 26.11 25.03 -43.44
N ILE A 6 26.78 25.87 -42.63
CA ILE A 6 27.33 25.46 -41.33
C ILE A 6 26.30 25.64 -40.19
N SER A 7 25.34 26.57 -40.34
CA SER A 7 24.38 26.92 -39.28
C SER A 7 23.30 25.85 -39.02
N LYS A 8 22.94 25.04 -40.02
CA LYS A 8 21.88 24.01 -39.85
C LYS A 8 22.35 22.75 -39.12
N MET A 9 23.66 22.56 -38.95
CA MET A 9 24.23 21.30 -38.47
C MET A 9 24.45 21.27 -36.95
N VAL A 10 24.34 22.41 -36.26
CA VAL A 10 24.53 22.50 -34.80
C VAL A 10 23.23 22.28 -34.02
N ILE A 11 22.06 22.52 -34.64
CA ILE A 11 20.76 22.44 -33.94
C ILE A 11 20.21 21.01 -33.88
N VAL A 12 20.60 20.14 -34.83
CA VAL A 12 20.04 18.77 -34.94
C VAL A 12 20.67 17.78 -33.95
N THR A 13 21.86 18.06 -33.43
CA THR A 13 22.57 17.14 -32.51
C THR A 13 22.22 17.30 -31.04
N PHE A 14 21.50 18.37 -30.64
CA PHE A 14 21.16 18.61 -29.23
C PHE A 14 19.86 17.94 -28.76
N THR A 15 19.02 17.40 -29.68
CA THR A 15 17.69 16.86 -29.33
C THR A 15 17.66 15.34 -29.08
N LEU A 16 18.75 14.62 -29.31
CA LEU A 16 18.77 13.14 -29.27
C LEU A 16 19.36 12.54 -27.96
N GLY A 17 19.75 13.37 -26.99
CA GLY A 17 20.49 12.93 -25.80
C GLY A 17 19.68 12.67 -24.53
N ASN A 18 18.40 13.04 -24.47
CA ASN A 18 17.59 12.90 -23.25
C ASN A 18 16.69 11.68 -23.30
N SER A 19 17.30 10.49 -23.33
CA SER A 19 16.60 9.27 -22.91
C SER A 19 16.49 9.29 -21.39
N PHE A 20 15.38 9.82 -20.88
CA PHE A 20 15.07 9.75 -19.45
C PHE A 20 14.91 8.28 -19.06
N TYR A 21 15.86 7.75 -18.29
CA TYR A 21 15.72 6.45 -17.63
C TYR A 21 14.64 6.57 -16.56
N ALA A 22 13.42 6.18 -16.89
CA ALA A 22 12.34 6.06 -15.92
C ALA A 22 12.56 4.80 -15.08
N PHE A 23 13.17 4.93 -13.90
CA PHE A 23 13.25 3.87 -12.90
C PHE A 23 11.90 3.71 -12.19
N SER A 24 10.91 3.12 -12.85
CA SER A 24 9.59 2.98 -12.25
C SER A 24 9.40 1.73 -11.39
N HIS A 25 10.34 0.77 -11.35
CA HIS A 25 10.08 -0.47 -10.62
C HIS A 25 11.30 -1.05 -9.90
N ALA A 26 11.69 -0.39 -8.79
CA ALA A 26 12.48 -1.01 -7.73
C ALA A 26 11.60 -1.29 -6.50
N GLY A 27 10.43 -1.91 -6.72
CA GLY A 27 9.67 -2.47 -5.62
C GLY A 27 10.41 -3.71 -5.09
N HIS A 28 10.78 -3.72 -3.82
CA HIS A 28 11.24 -4.96 -3.18
C HIS A 28 10.05 -5.92 -3.18
N GLY A 29 10.12 -6.99 -3.98
CA GLY A 29 9.06 -7.98 -4.07
C GLY A 29 8.82 -8.63 -2.70
N ASN A 30 7.59 -8.57 -2.20
CA ASN A 30 7.22 -9.21 -0.94
C ASN A 30 6.62 -10.60 -1.22
N THR A 31 7.14 -11.63 -0.58
CA THR A 31 6.67 -13.02 -0.72
C THR A 31 5.44 -13.35 0.12
N ALA A 32 5.03 -12.45 1.04
CA ALA A 32 3.87 -12.64 1.92
C ALA A 32 2.58 -13.07 1.20
N PRO A 33 2.22 -12.56 0.00
CA PRO A 33 1.05 -13.01 -0.73
C PRO A 33 1.09 -14.50 -1.14
N TRP A 34 2.26 -15.04 -1.45
CA TRP A 34 2.42 -16.46 -1.80
C TRP A 34 2.39 -17.36 -0.56
N HIS A 35 3.11 -17.00 0.50
CA HIS A 35 3.09 -17.74 1.77
C HIS A 35 1.69 -17.83 2.38
N ALA A 36 0.85 -16.80 2.19
CA ALA A 36 -0.53 -16.82 2.67
C ALA A 36 -1.39 -17.94 2.05
N CYS A 37 -0.94 -18.53 0.94
CA CYS A 37 -1.65 -19.59 0.21
C CYS A 37 -0.90 -20.94 0.19
N GLU A 38 0.25 -21.07 0.84
CA GLU A 38 1.10 -22.28 0.78
C GLU A 38 0.37 -23.56 1.22
N ASN A 39 -0.55 -23.45 2.19
CA ASN A 39 -1.34 -24.55 2.71
C ASN A 39 -2.85 -24.37 2.44
N LYS A 40 -3.20 -23.68 1.35
CA LYS A 40 -4.60 -23.38 0.98
C LYS A 40 -4.90 -23.81 -0.44
N ASN A 41 -6.17 -24.12 -0.68
CA ASN A 41 -6.67 -24.46 -2.02
C ASN A 41 -7.09 -23.21 -2.79
N LEU A 42 -7.28 -23.38 -4.10
CA LEU A 42 -7.85 -22.35 -4.98
C LEU A 42 -9.15 -21.78 -4.39
N ASN A 43 -9.33 -20.47 -4.49
CA ASN A 43 -10.47 -19.69 -3.98
C ASN A 43 -10.66 -19.65 -2.46
N GLN A 44 -9.80 -20.30 -1.67
CA GLN A 44 -9.89 -20.18 -0.21
C GLN A 44 -9.48 -18.80 0.28
N THR A 45 -10.12 -18.35 1.36
CA THR A 45 -9.80 -17.07 2.01
C THR A 45 -8.37 -17.05 2.52
N CYS A 46 -7.67 -15.96 2.24
CA CYS A 46 -6.30 -15.71 2.67
C CYS A 46 -6.15 -14.29 3.21
N THR A 47 -5.21 -14.13 4.13
CA THR A 47 -4.89 -12.84 4.76
C THR A 47 -3.38 -12.76 4.94
N TYR A 48 -2.79 -11.61 4.65
CA TYR A 48 -1.38 -11.33 4.92
C TYR A 48 -1.18 -9.89 5.38
N THR A 49 -0.03 -9.63 6.00
CA THR A 49 0.34 -8.29 6.48
C THR A 49 1.60 -7.83 5.79
N THR A 50 1.62 -6.57 5.35
CA THR A 50 2.81 -5.92 4.79
C THR A 50 2.96 -4.55 5.45
N HIS A 51 4.11 -4.29 6.05
CA HIS A 51 4.33 -3.09 6.88
C HIS A 51 3.21 -2.98 7.95
N ASN A 52 2.32 -1.99 7.84
CA ASN A 52 1.22 -1.74 8.78
C ASN A 52 -0.16 -1.97 8.16
N GLN A 53 -0.22 -2.70 7.05
CA GLN A 53 -1.44 -2.92 6.30
C GLN A 53 -1.75 -4.42 6.22
N LYS A 54 -2.99 -4.77 6.53
CA LYS A 54 -3.51 -6.13 6.37
C LYS A 54 -4.31 -6.20 5.08
N ALA A 55 -3.97 -7.15 4.23
CA ALA A 55 -4.70 -7.48 3.01
C ALA A 55 -5.50 -8.77 3.24
N THR A 56 -6.78 -8.75 2.86
CA THR A 56 -7.67 -9.91 2.89
C THR A 56 -8.17 -10.19 1.47
N GLY A 57 -8.21 -11.47 1.10
CA GLY A 57 -8.50 -11.89 -0.26
C GLY A 57 -8.79 -13.38 -0.39
N THR A 58 -8.59 -13.91 -1.59
CA THR A 58 -8.66 -15.34 -1.89
C THR A 58 -7.44 -15.81 -2.66
N CYS A 59 -7.07 -17.09 -2.49
CA CYS A 59 -5.97 -17.71 -3.21
C CYS A 59 -6.35 -17.90 -4.68
N GLN A 60 -5.63 -17.24 -5.58
CA GLN A 60 -5.82 -17.32 -7.02
C GLN A 60 -4.58 -17.93 -7.68
N ALA A 61 -4.78 -18.57 -8.83
CA ALA A 61 -3.67 -19.13 -9.60
C ALA A 61 -2.87 -18.01 -10.29
N MET A 62 -1.55 -18.06 -10.11
CA MET A 62 -0.59 -17.20 -10.81
C MET A 62 0.52 -18.11 -11.36
N ASN A 63 0.37 -18.52 -12.61
CA ASN A 63 1.06 -19.67 -13.21
C ASN A 63 0.85 -20.95 -12.38
N ASN A 64 1.92 -21.54 -11.87
CA ASN A 64 1.93 -22.84 -11.18
C ASN A 64 1.92 -22.70 -9.65
N VAL A 65 1.73 -21.48 -9.14
CA VAL A 65 1.69 -21.19 -7.70
C VAL A 65 0.40 -20.43 -7.37
N LEU A 66 -0.06 -20.58 -6.12
CA LEU A 66 -1.17 -19.78 -5.61
C LEU A 66 -0.64 -18.50 -4.96
N MET A 67 -1.33 -17.39 -5.23
CA MET A 67 -1.06 -16.10 -4.60
C MET A 67 -2.34 -15.55 -3.99
N CYS A 68 -2.23 -14.93 -2.82
CA CYS A 68 -3.34 -14.25 -2.19
C CYS A 68 -3.67 -12.94 -2.94
N VAL A 69 -4.75 -12.96 -3.72
CA VAL A 69 -5.24 -11.79 -4.43
C VAL A 69 -6.23 -11.05 -3.53
N ARG A 70 -5.87 -9.82 -3.17
CA ARG A 70 -6.67 -8.96 -2.29
C ARG A 70 -8.01 -8.62 -2.96
N THR A 71 -9.11 -8.94 -2.29
CA THR A 71 -10.48 -8.59 -2.74
C THR A 71 -11.15 -7.55 -1.85
N GLN A 72 -10.53 -7.18 -0.72
CA GLN A 72 -11.02 -6.18 0.22
C GLN A 72 -10.07 -4.97 0.34
N PRO A 73 -10.53 -3.78 0.76
CA PRO A 73 -9.64 -2.66 1.08
C PRO A 73 -8.54 -3.03 2.10
N LEU A 74 -7.40 -2.32 2.03
CA LEU A 74 -6.25 -2.55 2.91
C LEU A 74 -6.63 -1.98 4.27
N GLU A 75 -6.53 -2.81 5.29
CA GLU A 75 -6.81 -2.38 6.66
C GLU A 75 -5.53 -1.82 7.26
N ASN A 76 -5.52 -0.54 7.63
CA ASN A 76 -4.44 0.05 8.41
C ASN A 76 -4.56 -0.41 9.87
N ILE A 77 -3.59 -1.21 10.33
CA ILE A 77 -3.63 -1.87 11.63
C ILE A 77 -3.54 -0.84 12.76
N ILE A 78 -2.74 0.22 12.56
CA ILE A 78 -2.55 1.29 13.55
C ILE A 78 -3.81 2.15 13.65
N GLU A 79 -4.33 2.62 12.51
CA GLU A 79 -5.54 3.43 12.48
C GLU A 79 -6.73 2.67 13.09
N LYS A 80 -6.87 1.39 12.78
CA LYS A 80 -7.93 0.57 13.33
C LYS A 80 -7.80 0.40 14.84
N ALA A 81 -6.58 0.19 15.36
CA ALA A 81 -6.34 0.14 16.80
C ALA A 81 -6.72 1.49 17.46
N THR A 82 -6.29 2.62 16.89
CA THR A 82 -6.64 3.95 17.41
C THR A 82 -8.16 4.21 17.40
N LYS A 83 -8.87 3.81 16.32
CA LYS A 83 -10.34 3.91 16.28
C LYS A 83 -11.01 2.98 17.29
N ARG A 84 -10.51 1.77 17.51
CA ARG A 84 -11.04 0.86 18.54
C ARG A 84 -10.95 1.49 19.92
N THR A 85 -9.79 2.05 20.28
CA THR A 85 -9.61 2.75 21.56
C THR A 85 -10.55 3.96 21.67
N LYS A 86 -10.74 4.75 20.60
CA LYS A 86 -11.66 5.91 20.65
C LYS A 86 -13.13 5.51 20.82
N ASN A 87 -13.56 4.39 20.23
CA ASN A 87 -14.94 3.92 20.36
C ASN A 87 -15.19 3.16 21.66
N GLU A 88 -14.17 2.49 22.20
CA GLU A 88 -14.21 1.84 23.52
C GLU A 88 -14.11 2.86 24.67
N VAL A 89 -13.44 3.99 24.43
CA VAL A 89 -13.55 5.21 25.23
C VAL A 89 -14.75 6.04 24.75
N THR A 90 -15.92 5.41 24.66
CA THR A 90 -17.17 6.11 24.89
C THR A 90 -17.36 6.23 26.40
N PRO A 91 -17.89 7.34 26.93
CA PRO A 91 -17.99 7.58 28.35
C PRO A 91 -19.11 6.73 28.96
N HIS A 92 -18.88 5.44 29.16
CA HIS A 92 -19.50 4.73 30.28
C HIS A 92 -18.65 4.95 31.55
N SER A 93 -18.39 6.23 31.83
CA SER A 93 -18.07 6.67 33.18
C SER A 93 -19.40 6.80 33.93
N SER A 94 -19.94 5.65 34.36
CA SER A 94 -20.81 5.59 35.54
C SER A 94 -20.03 5.89 36.84
N ALA A 95 -18.75 6.30 36.76
CA ALA A 95 -17.90 6.61 37.91
C ALA A 95 -17.66 8.11 38.17
N TYR A 96 -17.80 9.01 37.18
CA TYR A 96 -17.57 10.47 37.40
C TYR A 96 -18.81 11.22 37.95
N LYS A 97 -20.00 10.60 38.01
CA LYS A 97 -21.19 11.26 38.56
C LYS A 97 -21.31 11.20 40.09
N LEU A 98 -20.36 10.61 40.81
CA LEU A 98 -20.38 10.56 42.28
C LEU A 98 -19.48 11.59 42.99
N SER A 99 -18.86 12.53 42.27
CA SER A 99 -18.00 13.55 42.91
C SER A 99 -18.47 15.00 42.72
N LYS A 100 -19.65 15.23 42.12
CA LYS A 100 -20.18 16.60 41.90
C LYS A 100 -21.45 16.94 42.67
N GLN A 101 -21.83 16.10 43.63
CA GLN A 101 -22.94 16.37 44.55
C GLN A 101 -22.44 16.35 46.00
N ALA A 102 -21.34 17.06 46.25
CA ALA A 102 -20.80 17.29 47.59
C ALA A 102 -20.01 18.60 47.61
N THR A 103 -20.55 19.67 47.05
CA THR A 103 -20.13 21.04 47.42
C THR A 103 -21.16 22.04 46.91
N HIS A 104 -21.75 22.76 47.87
CA HIS A 104 -22.72 23.85 47.82
C HIS A 104 -24.19 23.50 47.56
#